data_AF-A0A1C2E4T3-F1
#
_entry.id   AF-A0A1C2E4T3-F1
#
_cell.length_a   1.000
_cell.length_b   1.000
_cell.length_c   1.000
_cell.angle_alpha   90.00
_cell.angle_beta   90.00
_cell.angle_gamma   90.00
#
_symmetry.space_group_name_H-M   'P 1'
#
loop_
_entity.id
_entity.type
_entity.pdbx_description
1 polymer ?
#
loop_
_entity_poly.entity_id
_entity_poly.type
_entity_poly.pdbx_seq_one_letter_code
_entity_poly.pdbx_strand_id
1 'polypeptide(L)'
;MSSYMHLHSFMYEVGEGVGEFLLAEEKAAFQPLNLPEIVRKSFGKGGIVELVHAVILKRQIRSYIRRYMTDDGLAYVYPPFGQETSFAEDYFEGDLYDFLSSVLVLLDAEIKVRRGRLLRL
;
A
#
# COMPACT_ATOMS: atom_id res chain seq x y z
N MET A 1 5.46 4.61 -19.12
CA MET A 1 5.09 4.65 -17.68
C MET A 1 5.28 3.28 -17.08
N SER A 2 6.02 3.15 -15.97
CA SER A 2 6.18 1.87 -15.28
C SER A 2 4.80 1.30 -14.89
N SER A 3 4.55 0.03 -15.19
CA SER A 3 3.25 -0.63 -14.98
C SER A 3 2.76 -0.64 -13.52
N TYR A 4 3.64 -0.32 -12.56
CA TYR A 4 3.40 -0.44 -11.13
C TYR A 4 3.70 0.84 -10.33
N MET A 5 3.62 2.02 -10.96
CA MET A 5 3.96 3.30 -10.32
C MET A 5 3.17 3.59 -9.03
N HIS A 6 1.85 3.34 -9.00
CA HIS A 6 1.05 3.60 -7.79
C HIS A 6 1.38 2.62 -6.68
N LEU A 7 1.63 1.34 -7.00
CA LEU A 7 2.09 0.35 -6.02
C LEU A 7 3.47 0.73 -5.47
N HIS A 8 4.39 1.17 -6.33
CA HIS A 8 5.70 1.65 -5.89
C HIS A 8 5.59 2.85 -4.95
N SER A 9 4.84 3.89 -5.36
CA SER A 9 4.60 5.07 -4.51
C SER A 9 3.91 4.72 -3.20
N PHE A 10 2.92 3.81 -3.24
CA PHE A 10 2.24 3.37 -2.02
C PHE A 10 3.19 2.66 -1.05
N MET A 11 4.16 1.87 -1.54
CA MET A 11 5.15 1.27 -0.64
C MET A 11 6.04 2.30 0.05
N TYR A 12 6.36 3.43 -0.59
CA TYR A 12 7.02 4.53 0.10
C TYR A 12 6.11 5.17 1.17
N GLU A 13 4.81 5.35 0.91
CA GLU A 13 3.87 5.84 1.93
C GLU A 13 3.77 4.88 3.12
N VAL A 14 3.85 3.56 2.87
CA VAL A 14 3.92 2.54 3.91
C VAL A 14 5.21 2.68 4.71
N GLY A 15 6.36 2.82 4.03
CA GLY A 15 7.67 2.99 4.66
C GLY A 15 7.74 4.23 5.53
N GLU A 16 7.20 5.36 5.05
CA GLU A 16 7.02 6.58 5.86
C GLU A 16 6.09 6.34 7.06
N GLY A 17 5.00 5.60 6.86
CA GLY A 17 4.01 5.31 7.90
C GLY A 17 4.55 4.45 9.04
N VAL A 18 5.42 3.49 8.73
CA VAL A 18 6.06 2.60 9.73
C VAL A 18 7.42 3.10 10.21
N GLY A 19 7.89 4.20 9.62
CA GLY A 19 9.17 4.82 9.96
C GLY A 19 10.37 4.07 9.40
N GLU A 20 10.21 3.23 8.38
CA GLU A 20 11.27 2.39 7.79
C GLU A 20 12.53 3.20 7.46
N PHE A 21 12.34 4.40 6.92
CA PHE A 21 13.41 5.29 6.44
C PHE A 21 14.05 6.16 7.53
N LEU A 22 13.62 6.04 8.78
CA LEU A 22 14.17 6.80 9.89
C LEU A 22 15.45 6.15 10.45
N LEU A 23 16.36 6.98 10.94
CA LEU A 23 17.52 6.50 11.70
C LEU A 23 17.08 5.87 13.02
N ALA A 24 17.96 5.07 13.63
CA ALA A 24 17.63 4.34 14.87
C ALA A 24 17.24 5.28 16.02
N GLU A 25 17.90 6.44 16.11
CA GLU A 25 17.63 7.47 17.11
C GLU A 25 16.26 8.12 16.90
N GLU A 26 15.85 8.30 15.65
CA GLU A 26 14.54 8.85 15.27
C GLU A 26 13.42 7.83 15.49
N LYS A 27 13.67 6.56 15.16
CA LYS A 27 12.72 5.44 15.41
C LYS A 27 12.36 5.31 16.89
N ALA A 28 13.27 5.60 17.82
CA ALA A 28 13.04 5.47 19.26
C ALA A 28 11.89 6.36 19.80
N ALA A 29 11.65 7.50 19.17
CA ALA A 29 10.56 8.42 19.52
C ALA A 29 9.40 8.40 18.51
N PHE A 30 9.50 7.60 17.44
CA PHE A 30 8.50 7.53 16.40
C PHE A 30 7.33 6.62 16.81
N GLN A 31 6.12 7.03 16.47
CA GLN A 31 4.92 6.20 16.64
C GLN A 31 4.46 5.70 15.27
N PRO A 32 4.70 4.42 14.93
CA PRO A 32 4.25 3.84 13.67
C PRO A 32 2.75 3.89 13.51
N LEU A 33 2.31 4.15 12.28
CA LEU A 33 0.92 4.01 11.87
C LEU A 33 0.60 2.54 11.62
N ASN A 34 -0.62 2.13 11.94
CA ASN A 34 -1.11 0.82 11.51
C ASN A 34 -1.55 0.84 10.04
N LEU A 35 -1.67 -0.35 9.44
CA LEU A 35 -2.02 -0.46 8.01
C LEU A 35 -3.35 0.23 7.63
N PRO A 36 -4.45 0.13 8.42
CA PRO A 36 -5.65 0.93 8.17
C PRO A 36 -5.42 2.45 8.15
N GLU A 37 -4.58 2.98 9.04
CA GLU A 37 -4.24 4.41 9.08
C GLU A 37 -3.45 4.84 7.85
N ILE A 38 -2.45 4.04 7.44
CA ILE A 38 -1.65 4.28 6.23
C ILE A 38 -2.56 4.31 5.00
N VAL A 39 -3.40 3.27 4.82
CA VAL A 39 -4.34 3.20 3.70
C VAL A 39 -5.34 4.36 3.73
N ARG A 40 -5.80 4.82 4.90
CA ARG A 40 -6.69 5.99 4.97
C ARG A 40 -5.97 7.29 4.57
N LYS A 41 -4.72 7.44 5.00
CA LYS A 41 -3.88 8.62 4.76
C LYS A 41 -3.49 8.75 3.27
N SER A 42 -3.30 7.65 2.55
CA SER A 42 -2.97 7.66 1.11
C SER A 42 -4.03 8.33 0.22
N PHE A 43 -5.28 8.35 0.67
CA PHE A 43 -6.35 9.07 -0.04
C PHE A 43 -6.43 10.57 0.33
N GLY A 44 -5.50 11.10 1.14
CA GLY A 44 -5.41 12.51 1.51
C GLY A 44 -6.74 13.17 1.88
N LYS A 45 -6.98 14.38 1.34
CA LYS A 45 -8.23 15.14 1.50
C LYS A 45 -9.43 14.49 0.78
N GLY A 46 -9.16 13.52 -0.10
CA GLY A 46 -10.14 12.85 -0.93
C GLY A 46 -10.63 13.69 -2.11
N GLY A 47 -11.54 13.09 -2.87
CA GLY A 47 -11.98 13.64 -4.14
C GLY A 47 -12.04 12.54 -5.20
N ILE A 48 -12.35 12.94 -6.43
CA ILE A 48 -12.41 12.02 -7.56
C ILE A 48 -11.01 11.53 -7.94
N VAL A 49 -9.99 12.39 -7.85
CA VAL A 49 -8.61 12.06 -8.23
C VAL A 49 -8.03 10.97 -7.33
N GLU A 50 -8.16 11.10 -6.01
CA GLU A 50 -7.66 10.13 -5.05
C GLU A 50 -8.42 8.80 -5.15
N LEU A 51 -9.72 8.86 -5.47
CA LEU A 51 -10.50 7.66 -5.76
C LEU A 51 -9.98 6.93 -7.00
N VAL A 52 -9.62 7.67 -8.06
CA VAL A 52 -9.01 7.10 -9.27
C VAL A 52 -7.65 6.48 -8.95
N HIS A 53 -6.79 7.17 -8.20
CA HIS A 53 -5.49 6.62 -7.78
C HIS A 53 -5.64 5.33 -7.00
N ALA A 54 -6.57 5.26 -6.04
CA ALA A 54 -6.86 4.04 -5.28
C ALA A 54 -7.36 2.89 -6.17
N VAL A 55 -8.20 3.17 -7.17
CA VAL A 55 -8.65 2.15 -8.13
C VAL A 55 -7.48 1.65 -9.00
N ILE A 56 -6.57 2.53 -9.40
CA ILE A 56 -5.37 2.13 -10.16
C ILE A 56 -4.43 1.30 -9.28
N LEU A 57 -4.14 1.73 -8.06
CA LEU A 57 -3.34 0.97 -7.08
C LEU A 57 -3.91 -0.43 -6.87
N LYS A 58 -5.21 -0.53 -6.64
CA LYS A 58 -5.91 -1.81 -6.50
C LYS A 58 -5.72 -2.74 -7.70
N ARG A 59 -5.80 -2.19 -8.92
CA ARG A 59 -5.56 -2.94 -10.16
C ARG A 59 -4.11 -3.39 -10.27
N GLN A 60 -3.17 -2.53 -9.90
CA GLN A 60 -1.75 -2.83 -9.90
C GLN A 60 -1.41 -3.96 -8.91
N ILE A 61 -1.93 -3.91 -7.69
CA ILE A 61 -1.74 -5.00 -6.70
C ILE A 61 -2.25 -6.33 -7.24
N ARG A 62 -3.48 -6.37 -7.77
CA ARG A 62 -4.06 -7.60 -8.34
C ARG A 62 -3.26 -8.15 -9.52
N SER A 63 -2.78 -7.26 -10.40
CA SER A 63 -1.93 -7.63 -11.52
C SER A 63 -0.59 -8.19 -11.05
N TYR A 64 -0.01 -7.58 -10.02
CA TYR A 64 1.26 -7.99 -9.43
C TYR A 64 1.15 -9.39 -8.83
N ILE A 65 0.17 -9.60 -7.93
CA ILE A 65 -0.12 -10.90 -7.31
C ILE A 65 -0.27 -11.97 -8.37
N ARG A 66 -1.12 -11.75 -9.38
CA ARG A 66 -1.36 -12.73 -10.44
C ARG A 66 -0.09 -13.11 -11.21
N ARG A 67 0.80 -12.15 -11.42
CA ARG A 67 1.97 -12.33 -12.29
C ARG A 67 3.15 -12.99 -11.57
N TYR A 68 3.28 -12.75 -10.26
CA TYR A 68 4.48 -13.12 -9.50
C TYR A 68 4.21 -14.04 -8.31
N MET A 69 2.99 -14.55 -8.18
CA MET A 69 2.71 -15.68 -7.29
C MET A 69 3.46 -16.91 -7.79
N THR A 70 4.20 -17.56 -6.89
CA THR A 70 4.87 -18.85 -7.11
C THR A 70 4.30 -19.89 -6.15
N ASP A 71 4.79 -21.13 -6.26
CA ASP A 71 4.42 -22.20 -5.32
C ASP A 71 4.91 -21.92 -3.88
N ASP A 72 5.91 -21.05 -3.72
CA ASP A 72 6.51 -20.65 -2.44
C ASP A 72 5.91 -19.35 -1.86
N GLY A 73 4.95 -18.74 -2.56
CA GLY A 73 4.33 -17.46 -2.18
C GLY A 73 4.59 -16.33 -3.17
N LEU A 74 4.29 -15.10 -2.76
CA LEU A 74 4.42 -13.94 -3.65
C LEU A 74 5.83 -13.36 -3.61
N ALA A 75 6.53 -13.40 -4.74
CA ALA A 75 7.89 -12.91 -4.83
C ALA A 75 7.97 -11.37 -4.84
N TYR A 76 9.05 -10.81 -4.29
CA TYR A 76 9.49 -9.43 -4.48
C TYR A 76 10.25 -9.29 -5.82
N VAL A 77 9.62 -8.70 -6.83
CA VAL A 77 10.14 -8.53 -8.19
C VAL A 77 10.24 -7.05 -8.54
N TYR A 78 11.42 -6.65 -9.00
CA TYR A 78 11.67 -5.29 -9.47
C TYR A 78 11.20 -5.09 -10.92
N PRO A 79 10.46 -4.01 -11.25
CA PRO A 79 9.68 -3.13 -10.36
C PRO A 79 8.30 -3.75 -10.00
N PRO A 80 7.64 -3.31 -8.90
CA PRO A 80 7.90 -2.08 -8.13
C PRO A 80 8.78 -2.26 -6.89
N PHE A 81 9.16 -3.50 -6.56
CA PHE A 81 9.87 -3.77 -5.33
C PHE A 81 11.38 -3.76 -5.55
N GLY A 82 12.08 -2.96 -4.76
CA GLY A 82 13.53 -2.90 -4.67
C GLY A 82 13.98 -2.90 -3.22
N GLN A 83 15.25 -2.56 -2.96
CA GLN A 83 15.81 -2.55 -1.61
C GLN A 83 14.98 -1.71 -0.62
N GLU A 84 14.50 -0.54 -1.04
CA GLU A 84 13.77 0.39 -0.18
C GLU A 84 12.29 0.05 0.01
N THR A 85 11.75 -0.97 -0.67
CA THR A 85 10.31 -1.27 -0.69
C THR A 85 9.98 -2.71 -0.35
N SER A 86 10.99 -3.51 0.00
CA SER A 86 10.86 -4.94 0.30
C SER A 86 11.04 -5.19 1.81
N PHE A 87 10.09 -4.68 2.60
CA PHE A 87 10.17 -4.66 4.07
C PHE A 87 8.84 -5.00 4.75
N ALA A 88 7.79 -5.39 3.99
CA ALA A 88 6.44 -5.46 4.55
C ALA A 88 6.33 -6.45 5.73
N GLU A 89 7.01 -7.60 5.63
CA GLU A 89 7.03 -8.63 6.66
C GLU A 89 7.73 -8.21 7.96
N ASP A 90 8.56 -7.17 7.91
CA ASP A 90 9.24 -6.65 9.11
C ASP A 90 8.28 -5.87 10.02
N TYR A 91 7.15 -5.39 9.47
CA TYR A 91 6.22 -4.49 10.16
C TYR A 91 4.78 -5.00 10.26
N PHE A 92 4.38 -5.94 9.40
CA PHE A 92 3.02 -6.48 9.36
C PHE A 92 3.04 -8.00 9.46
N GLU A 93 2.00 -8.57 10.07
CA GLU A 93 1.85 -10.01 10.16
C GLU A 93 1.58 -10.64 8.79
N GLY A 94 2.26 -11.76 8.52
CA GLY A 94 2.13 -12.51 7.27
C GLY A 94 3.21 -12.17 6.25
N ASP A 95 3.12 -12.79 5.07
CA ASP A 95 4.03 -12.54 3.96
C ASP A 95 3.57 -11.35 3.08
N LEU A 96 4.33 -11.04 2.02
CA LEU A 96 3.93 -10.02 1.03
C LEU A 96 2.52 -10.24 0.44
N TYR A 97 2.08 -11.49 0.26
CA TYR A 97 0.75 -11.78 -0.24
C TYR A 97 -0.32 -11.42 0.79
N ASP A 98 -0.12 -11.78 2.06
CA ASP A 98 -1.02 -11.43 3.17
C ASP A 98 -1.12 -9.91 3.33
N PHE A 99 0.01 -9.22 3.26
CA PHE A 99 0.09 -7.76 3.29
C PHE A 99 -0.71 -7.12 2.15
N LEU A 100 -0.42 -7.49 0.90
CA LEU A 100 -1.09 -6.90 -0.26
C LEU A 100 -2.58 -7.27 -0.33
N SER A 101 -2.96 -8.46 0.15
CA SER A 101 -4.36 -8.88 0.28
C SER A 101 -5.10 -8.03 1.31
N SER A 102 -4.46 -7.75 2.46
CA SER A 102 -5.00 -6.84 3.48
C SER A 102 -5.17 -5.42 2.94
N VAL A 103 -4.20 -4.92 2.18
CA VAL A 103 -4.30 -3.62 1.49
C VAL A 103 -5.49 -3.61 0.52
N LEU A 104 -5.71 -4.67 -0.27
CA LEU A 104 -6.88 -4.75 -1.17
C LEU A 104 -8.21 -4.64 -0.41
N VAL A 105 -8.34 -5.30 0.74
CA VAL A 105 -9.54 -5.25 1.58
C VAL A 105 -9.78 -3.83 2.10
N LEU A 106 -8.73 -3.17 2.61
CA LEU A 106 -8.81 -1.81 3.13
C LEU A 106 -9.12 -0.79 2.04
N LEU A 107 -8.49 -0.92 0.86
CA LEU A 107 -8.79 -0.11 -0.32
C LEU A 107 -10.26 -0.26 -0.71
N ASP A 108 -10.81 -1.48 -0.71
CA ASP A 108 -12.21 -1.71 -1.04
C ASP A 108 -13.18 -1.00 -0.08
N ALA A 109 -12.89 -1.04 1.21
CA ALA A 109 -13.66 -0.34 2.22
C ALA A 109 -13.62 1.19 2.01
N GLU A 110 -12.43 1.77 1.86
CA GLU A 110 -12.26 3.22 1.68
C GLU A 110 -12.86 3.73 0.36
N ILE A 111 -12.67 3.00 -0.75
CA ILE A 111 -13.29 3.31 -2.05
C ILE A 111 -14.81 3.35 -1.92
N LYS A 112 -15.42 2.36 -1.25
CA LYS A 112 -16.88 2.30 -1.05
C LYS A 112 -17.38 3.50 -0.25
N VAL A 113 -16.72 3.83 0.85
CA VAL A 113 -17.08 4.96 1.71
C VAL A 113 -16.98 6.28 0.93
N ARG A 114 -15.87 6.53 0.24
CA ARG A 114 -15.63 7.79 -0.47
C ARG A 114 -16.52 7.95 -1.69
N ARG A 115 -16.79 6.89 -2.45
CA ARG A 115 -17.78 6.92 -3.54
C ARG A 115 -19.18 7.28 -3.02
N GLY A 116 -19.57 6.75 -1.87
CA GLY A 116 -20.84 7.08 -1.22
C GLY A 116 -20.94 8.55 -0.83
N ARG A 117 -19.84 9.20 -0.45
CA ARG A 117 -19.80 10.65 -0.16
C ARG A 117 -19.92 11.50 -1.42
N LEU A 118 -19.23 11.12 -2.50
CA LEU A 118 -19.28 11.85 -3.77
C LEU A 118 -20.67 11.81 -4.42
N LEU A 119 -21.41 10.71 -4.28
CA LEU A 119 -22.77 10.58 -4.80
C LEU A 119 -23.83 11.32 -3.96
N ARG A 120 -23.44 11.88 -2.80
CA ARG A 120 -24.30 12.71 -1.94
C ARG A 120 -24.03 14.22 -2.11
N LEU A 121 -23.02 14.57 -2.92
CA LEU A 121 -22.73 15.94 -3.36
C LEU A 121 -23.42 16.19 -4.69
#